data_AF-A0A966U3J6-F1
#
_entry.id   AF-A0A966U3J6-F1
#
_cell.length_a   1.000
_cell.length_b   1.000
_cell.length_c   1.000
_cell.angle_alpha   90.00
_cell.angle_beta   90.00
_cell.angle_gamma   90.00
#
_symmetry.space_group_name_H-M   'P 1'
#
loop_
_entity.id
_entity.type
_entity.pdbx_description
1 polymer ?
#
loop_
_entity_poly.entity_id
_entity_poly.type
_entity_poly.pdbx_seq_one_letter_code
_entity_poly.pdbx_strand_id
1 'polypeptide(L)'
;YKRQLKRQIRVTEAKIAYEGLIEADRDGTVLDLQVTAGQTVGTGQRLGTKGHGFSAWRYAATGLSPLPVDSFARYLRLDFGSQALLLLASTLGLLFLPKVLALLDLARRPGAAAQFGGWLRVIASTIGETIIFTLLAPVLMLFHSKFILLTLTGRGVAWVTQRRGAEGDPEWREAILTHAGHTLTGASWGFFALWVNPAFAAWLAPIVIGMMSSIPLSLVTGQLAPGQFVRRLRPCNLEACRRHTPPLPELSSDYGLMQAVLDPYVNAVHLALLRERDQVPDLVSEERFAPLRERLLREGPAALPAREKLALMLDADSMAALHRDLWSLPSEKLAAWWRTAIRTYNVLAPAPQTALYR
;
A
#
# COMPACT_ATOMS: atom_id res chain seq x y z
N TYR A 1 -44.82 -70.17 73.08
CA TYR A 1 -43.52 -70.02 73.75
C TYR A 1 -42.92 -68.69 73.30
N LYS A 2 -42.78 -67.72 74.23
CA LYS A 2 -42.22 -66.39 74.00
C LYS A 2 -40.77 -66.49 73.52
N ARG A 3 -40.40 -65.74 72.47
CA ARG A 3 -39.14 -64.98 72.45
C ARG A 3 -39.21 -63.86 71.42
N GLN A 4 -39.49 -62.66 71.94
CA GLN A 4 -39.17 -61.40 71.29
C GLN A 4 -37.66 -61.33 71.06
N LEU A 5 -37.25 -61.05 69.82
CA LEU A 5 -35.97 -60.41 69.53
C LEU A 5 -36.26 -59.29 68.53
N LYS A 6 -36.78 -58.19 69.09
CA LYS A 6 -36.68 -56.85 68.49
C LYS A 6 -35.18 -56.55 68.33
N ARG A 7 -34.58 -56.94 67.20
CA ARG A 7 -33.36 -56.27 66.73
C ARG A 7 -33.79 -54.93 66.18
N GLN A 8 -33.81 -53.93 67.06
CA GLN A 8 -33.66 -52.53 66.68
C GLN A 8 -32.36 -52.42 65.88
N ILE A 9 -32.45 -52.52 64.55
CA ILE A 9 -31.37 -52.05 63.69
C ILE A 9 -31.51 -50.54 63.69
N ARG A 10 -30.71 -49.95 64.58
CA ARG A 10 -30.37 -48.53 64.64
C ARG A 10 -30.12 -48.05 63.21
N VAL A 11 -30.95 -47.12 62.74
CA VAL A 11 -30.64 -46.30 61.58
C VAL A 11 -29.28 -45.71 61.82
N THR A 12 -28.30 -46.26 61.13
CA THR A 12 -26.96 -45.70 61.02
C THR A 12 -26.76 -45.69 59.52
N GLU A 13 -26.83 -44.50 58.90
CA GLU A 13 -26.34 -44.28 57.55
C GLU A 13 -24.87 -44.68 57.53
N ALA A 14 -24.60 -45.96 57.35
CA ALA A 14 -23.28 -46.45 57.02
C ALA A 14 -23.05 -46.02 55.57
N LYS A 15 -22.45 -44.84 55.39
CA LYS A 15 -21.83 -44.46 54.11
C LYS A 15 -20.71 -45.47 53.84
N ILE A 16 -21.05 -46.52 53.10
CA ILE A 16 -20.08 -47.48 52.60
C ILE A 16 -19.22 -46.72 51.59
N ALA A 17 -17.97 -46.46 51.95
CA ALA A 17 -16.96 -46.04 50.98
C ALA A 17 -16.64 -47.28 50.13
N TYR A 18 -16.92 -47.19 48.83
CA TYR A 18 -16.64 -48.24 47.87
C TYR A 18 -15.60 -47.72 46.88
N GLU A 19 -14.46 -48.40 46.78
CA GLU A 19 -13.50 -48.18 45.70
C GLU A 19 -13.95 -48.99 44.49
N GLY A 20 -14.25 -48.31 43.38
CA GLY A 20 -14.69 -48.94 42.14
C GLY A 20 -14.23 -48.16 40.93
N LEU A 21 -14.03 -48.87 39.82
CA LEU A 21 -13.72 -48.27 38.51
C LEU A 21 -15.04 -47.87 37.84
N ILE A 22 -15.21 -46.59 37.51
CA ILE A 22 -16.37 -46.12 36.74
C ILE A 22 -15.97 -46.07 35.27
N GLU A 23 -16.45 -47.03 34.50
CA GLU A 23 -16.33 -47.03 33.05
C GLU A 23 -17.48 -46.26 32.42
N ALA A 24 -17.18 -45.58 31.33
CA ALA A 24 -18.20 -44.85 30.60
C ALA A 24 -18.92 -45.80 29.64
N ASP A 25 -20.26 -45.75 29.67
CA ASP A 25 -21.15 -46.58 28.84
C ASP A 25 -20.96 -46.39 27.32
N ARG A 26 -20.33 -45.28 26.90
CA ARG A 26 -20.15 -44.94 25.48
C ARG A 26 -18.77 -44.33 25.20
N ASP A 27 -18.28 -44.62 24.00
CA ASP A 27 -17.11 -43.98 23.41
C ASP A 27 -17.38 -42.49 23.14
N GLY A 28 -16.40 -41.64 23.46
CA GLY A 28 -16.54 -40.19 23.29
C GLY A 28 -15.43 -39.41 24.01
N THR A 29 -15.25 -38.14 23.64
CA THR A 29 -14.23 -37.26 24.21
C THR A 29 -14.76 -36.63 25.51
N VAL A 30 -13.92 -36.59 26.55
CA VAL A 30 -14.24 -35.89 27.80
C VAL A 30 -14.20 -34.39 27.53
N LEU A 31 -15.36 -33.72 27.63
CA LEU A 31 -15.48 -32.28 27.43
C LEU A 31 -15.27 -31.49 28.72
N ASP A 32 -15.62 -32.09 29.85
CA ASP A 32 -15.50 -31.48 31.18
C ASP A 32 -15.38 -32.60 32.22
N LEU A 33 -14.53 -32.39 33.24
CA LEU A 33 -14.33 -33.29 34.36
C LEU A 33 -14.43 -32.47 35.66
N GLN A 34 -15.49 -32.71 36.44
CA GLN A 34 -15.85 -31.91 37.62
C GLN A 34 -15.31 -32.51 38.93
N VAL A 35 -14.32 -33.41 38.82
CA VAL A 35 -13.75 -34.14 39.95
C VAL A 35 -12.23 -34.02 39.92
N THR A 36 -11.65 -33.70 41.07
CA THR A 36 -10.20 -33.65 41.26
C THR A 36 -9.69 -34.88 42.01
N ALA A 37 -8.44 -35.28 41.78
CA ALA A 37 -7.83 -36.41 42.47
C ALA A 37 -7.90 -36.23 44.01
N GLY A 38 -8.35 -37.27 44.73
CA GLY A 38 -8.52 -37.24 46.19
C GLY A 38 -9.87 -36.72 46.69
N GLN A 39 -10.78 -36.32 45.79
CA GLN A 39 -12.13 -35.87 46.17
C GLN A 39 -13.07 -37.06 46.43
N THR A 40 -13.79 -37.04 47.56
CA THR A 40 -14.90 -37.97 47.83
C THR A 40 -16.11 -37.57 47.00
N VAL A 41 -16.67 -38.50 46.23
CA VAL A 41 -17.80 -38.26 45.34
C VAL A 41 -19.05 -39.00 45.83
N GLY A 42 -20.20 -38.33 45.81
CA GLY A 42 -21.49 -38.93 46.16
C GLY A 42 -22.12 -39.73 45.02
N THR A 43 -23.00 -40.68 45.35
CA THR A 43 -23.83 -41.41 44.38
C THR A 43 -24.80 -40.46 43.68
N GLY A 44 -24.80 -40.48 42.34
CA GLY A 44 -25.63 -39.59 41.50
C GLY A 44 -25.02 -38.22 41.20
N GLN A 45 -23.83 -37.92 41.72
CA GLN A 45 -23.10 -36.69 41.38
C GLN A 45 -22.60 -36.74 39.93
N ARG A 46 -22.83 -35.67 39.17
CA ARG A 46 -22.29 -35.52 37.81
C ARG A 46 -20.77 -35.40 37.89
N LEU A 47 -20.05 -36.39 37.35
CA LEU A 47 -18.58 -36.44 37.36
C LEU A 47 -17.96 -35.65 36.21
N GLY A 48 -18.72 -35.41 35.14
CA GLY A 48 -18.23 -34.76 33.95
C GLY A 48 -19.22 -34.86 32.81
N THR A 49 -18.80 -34.41 31.64
CA THR A 49 -19.61 -34.42 30.41
C THR A 49 -18.81 -35.07 29.30
N LYS A 50 -19.41 -36.07 28.65
CA LYS A 50 -18.91 -36.62 27.39
C LYS A 50 -19.68 -36.02 26.23
N GLY A 51 -18.98 -35.72 25.13
CA GLY A 51 -19.60 -35.32 23.88
C GLY A 51 -18.68 -35.52 22.68
N HIS A 52 -19.26 -35.50 21.49
CA HIS A 52 -18.53 -35.62 20.24
C HIS A 52 -18.09 -34.23 19.76
N GLY A 53 -16.80 -33.92 19.92
CA GLY A 53 -16.09 -32.84 19.22
C GLY A 53 -16.58 -31.41 19.48
N PHE A 54 -15.66 -30.52 19.84
CA PHE A 54 -15.93 -29.08 19.92
C PHE A 54 -16.36 -28.53 18.55
N SER A 55 -17.67 -28.47 18.32
CA SER A 55 -18.27 -27.74 17.21
C SER A 55 -18.67 -26.37 17.74
N ALA A 56 -18.19 -25.31 17.09
CA ALA A 56 -18.58 -23.94 17.41
C ALA A 56 -20.08 -23.78 17.09
N TRP A 57 -20.92 -23.85 18.11
CA TRP A 57 -22.38 -23.78 17.97
C TRP A 57 -22.82 -22.36 17.58
N ARG A 58 -23.47 -22.22 16.42
CA ARG A 58 -24.34 -21.07 16.15
C ARG A 58 -25.69 -21.37 16.81
N TYR A 59 -26.17 -20.47 17.66
CA TYR A 59 -27.49 -20.63 18.28
C TYR A 59 -28.55 -19.94 17.43
N ALA A 60 -29.61 -20.65 17.04
CA ALA A 60 -30.82 -20.04 16.50
C ALA A 60 -31.80 -19.80 17.66
N ALA A 61 -32.24 -18.56 17.81
CA ALA A 61 -33.24 -18.19 18.80
C ALA A 61 -34.64 -18.53 18.26
N THR A 62 -35.25 -19.59 18.80
CA THR A 62 -36.67 -19.93 18.54
C THR A 62 -37.64 -19.15 19.43
N GLY A 63 -37.14 -18.23 20.26
CA GLY A 63 -37.92 -17.43 21.22
C GLY A 63 -38.13 -18.06 22.60
N LEU A 64 -37.86 -19.37 22.77
CA LEU A 64 -38.02 -20.08 24.07
C LEU A 64 -36.72 -20.68 24.61
N SER A 65 -35.78 -21.10 23.74
CA SER A 65 -34.45 -21.56 24.15
C SER A 65 -33.47 -21.52 22.97
N PRO A 66 -32.18 -21.14 23.16
CA PRO A 66 -31.19 -21.20 22.10
C PRO A 66 -30.87 -22.67 21.77
N LEU A 67 -31.25 -23.12 20.57
CA LEU A 67 -30.90 -24.46 20.10
C LEU A 67 -29.56 -24.42 19.34
N PRO A 68 -28.63 -25.34 19.65
CA PRO A 68 -27.40 -25.47 18.89
C PRO A 68 -27.72 -25.90 17.45
N VAL A 69 -27.33 -25.09 16.47
CA VAL A 69 -27.48 -25.39 15.04
C VAL A 69 -26.10 -25.67 14.45
N ASP A 70 -26.04 -26.64 13.56
CA ASP A 70 -24.81 -27.02 12.89
C ASP A 70 -24.25 -25.86 12.04
N SER A 71 -22.97 -25.55 12.23
CA SER A 71 -22.27 -24.60 11.38
C SER A 71 -22.01 -25.21 10.00
N PHE A 72 -22.03 -24.38 8.95
CA PHE A 72 -21.69 -24.78 7.58
C PHE A 72 -20.31 -25.47 7.50
N ALA A 73 -19.41 -25.14 8.42
CA ALA A 73 -18.11 -25.79 8.61
C ALA A 73 -18.17 -27.33 8.74
N ARG A 74 -19.28 -27.89 9.27
CA ARG A 74 -19.47 -29.34 9.40
C ARG A 74 -19.56 -30.04 8.04
N TYR A 75 -20.13 -29.38 7.01
CA TYR A 75 -20.21 -29.93 5.66
C TYR A 75 -18.83 -30.02 4.98
N LEU A 76 -17.91 -29.13 5.33
CA LEU A 76 -16.56 -29.09 4.78
C LEU A 76 -15.55 -29.95 5.57
N ARG A 77 -15.93 -30.52 6.72
CA ARG A 77 -15.05 -31.28 7.64
C ARG A 77 -13.72 -30.58 7.94
N LEU A 78 -13.71 -29.25 7.92
CA LEU A 78 -12.50 -28.47 8.21
C LEU A 78 -12.41 -28.23 9.72
N ASP A 79 -11.38 -28.79 10.35
CA ASP A 79 -11.02 -28.48 11.74
C ASP A 79 -10.68 -26.98 11.88
N PHE A 80 -10.83 -26.41 13.08
CA PHE A 80 -10.58 -24.98 13.33
C PHE A 80 -9.17 -24.57 12.90
N GLY A 81 -8.16 -25.42 13.17
CA GLY A 81 -6.79 -25.19 12.72
C GLY A 81 -6.68 -25.10 11.18
N SER A 82 -7.37 -25.98 10.46
CA SER A 82 -7.39 -25.97 9.00
C SER A 82 -8.12 -24.75 8.41
N GLN A 83 -9.20 -24.30 9.04
CA GLN A 83 -9.91 -23.08 8.63
C GLN A 83 -9.04 -21.84 8.82
N ALA A 84 -8.39 -21.72 9.99
CA ALA A 84 -7.48 -20.63 10.28
C ALA A 84 -6.29 -20.62 9.31
N LEU A 85 -5.72 -21.80 9.01
CA LEU A 85 -4.63 -21.93 8.05
C LEU A 85 -5.07 -21.60 6.63
N LEU A 86 -6.25 -22.02 6.19
CA LEU A 86 -6.79 -21.71 4.86
C LEU A 86 -7.05 -20.22 4.71
N LEU A 87 -7.63 -19.57 5.72
CA LEU A 87 -7.82 -18.12 5.72
C LEU A 87 -6.49 -17.38 5.70
N LEU A 88 -5.52 -17.81 6.50
CA LEU A 88 -4.17 -17.24 6.51
C LEU A 88 -3.46 -17.42 5.17
N ALA A 89 -3.48 -18.62 4.60
CA ALA A 89 -2.86 -18.92 3.31
C ALA A 89 -3.52 -18.14 2.17
N SER A 90 -4.85 -18.01 2.21
CA SER A 90 -5.61 -17.27 1.21
C SER A 90 -5.34 -15.77 1.28
N THR A 91 -5.27 -15.21 2.49
CA THR A 91 -4.96 -13.78 2.71
C THR A 91 -3.52 -13.45 2.34
N LEU A 92 -2.55 -14.25 2.78
CA LEU A 92 -1.14 -14.12 2.35
C LEU A 92 -1.01 -14.30 0.84
N GLY A 93 -1.71 -15.28 0.27
CA GLY A 93 -1.78 -15.50 -1.17
C GLY A 93 -2.22 -14.24 -1.89
N LEU A 94 -3.39 -13.67 -1.54
CA LEU A 94 -3.91 -12.46 -2.17
C LEU A 94 -2.94 -11.27 -2.05
N LEU A 95 -2.29 -11.12 -0.89
CA LEU A 95 -1.38 -9.99 -0.61
C LEU A 95 -0.05 -10.10 -1.38
N PHE A 96 0.50 -11.31 -1.51
CA PHE A 96 1.83 -11.54 -2.07
C PHE A 96 1.83 -12.05 -3.52
N LEU A 97 0.72 -12.58 -4.02
CA LEU A 97 0.58 -13.08 -5.38
C LEU A 97 1.11 -12.11 -6.45
N PRO A 98 0.74 -10.81 -6.47
CA PRO A 98 1.26 -9.90 -7.50
C PRO A 98 2.80 -9.77 -7.45
N LYS A 99 3.40 -9.76 -6.25
CA LYS A 99 4.86 -9.72 -6.10
C LYS A 99 5.53 -11.01 -6.59
N VAL A 100 4.94 -12.16 -6.28
CA VAL A 100 5.42 -13.46 -6.77
C VAL A 100 5.34 -13.53 -8.29
N LEU A 101 4.22 -13.09 -8.89
CA LEU A 101 4.05 -13.05 -10.33
C LEU A 101 5.08 -12.13 -11.01
N ALA A 102 5.39 -10.97 -10.42
CA ALA A 102 6.43 -10.07 -10.92
C ALA A 102 7.82 -10.71 -10.89
N LEU A 103 8.17 -11.44 -9.82
CA LEU A 103 9.43 -12.17 -9.74
C LEU A 103 9.50 -13.32 -10.76
N LEU A 104 8.40 -14.03 -10.99
CA LEU A 104 8.31 -15.08 -11.99
C LEU A 104 8.41 -14.53 -13.42
N ASP A 105 7.78 -13.39 -13.72
CA ASP A 105 7.94 -12.70 -14.99
C ASP A 105 9.40 -12.28 -15.23
N LEU A 106 10.07 -11.74 -14.20
CA LEU A 106 11.50 -11.42 -14.27
C LEU A 106 12.35 -12.68 -14.51
N ALA A 107 11.99 -13.82 -13.91
CA ALA A 107 12.69 -15.09 -14.07
C ALA A 107 12.60 -15.65 -15.50
N ARG A 108 11.51 -15.36 -16.21
CA ARG A 108 11.32 -15.76 -17.61
C ARG A 108 12.12 -14.92 -18.61
N ARG A 109 12.66 -13.76 -18.20
CA ARG A 109 13.42 -12.86 -19.07
C ARG A 109 14.92 -13.02 -18.82
N PRO A 110 15.65 -13.80 -19.65
CA PRO A 110 17.08 -14.02 -19.44
C PRO A 110 17.86 -12.69 -19.48
N GLY A 111 18.77 -12.49 -18.54
CA GLY A 111 19.58 -11.26 -18.43
C GLY A 111 18.86 -10.04 -17.83
N ALA A 112 17.54 -10.05 -17.67
CA ALA A 112 16.81 -8.90 -17.11
C ALA A 112 17.18 -8.64 -15.65
N ALA A 113 17.37 -9.69 -14.84
CA ALA A 113 17.80 -9.54 -13.45
C ALA A 113 19.16 -8.84 -13.31
N ALA A 114 20.06 -8.96 -14.31
CA ALA A 114 21.34 -8.26 -14.30
C ALA A 114 21.16 -6.73 -14.38
N GLN A 115 20.13 -6.25 -15.09
CA GLN A 115 19.77 -4.83 -15.14
C GLN A 115 19.34 -4.31 -13.76
N PHE A 116 18.77 -5.19 -12.92
CA PHE A 116 18.42 -4.91 -11.54
C PHE A 116 19.54 -5.22 -10.54
N GLY A 117 20.74 -5.59 -11.00
CA GLY A 117 21.90 -5.86 -10.14
C GLY A 117 21.96 -7.27 -9.57
N GLY A 118 21.23 -8.20 -10.18
CA GLY A 118 21.20 -9.62 -9.83
C GLY A 118 20.05 -10.02 -8.89
N TRP A 119 19.79 -11.32 -8.83
CA TRP A 119 18.67 -11.90 -8.08
C TRP A 119 18.68 -11.59 -6.59
N LEU A 120 19.85 -11.65 -5.94
CA LEU A 120 19.97 -11.37 -4.51
C LEU A 120 19.47 -9.95 -4.16
N ARG A 121 19.78 -8.97 -5.02
CA ARG A 121 19.36 -7.58 -4.81
C ARG A 121 17.88 -7.37 -5.07
N VAL A 122 17.32 -8.04 -6.08
CA VAL A 122 15.88 -8.02 -6.36
C VAL A 122 15.10 -8.58 -5.17
N ILE A 123 15.54 -9.72 -4.63
CA ILE A 123 14.90 -10.34 -3.47
C ILE A 123 15.04 -9.45 -2.23
N ALA A 124 16.24 -8.94 -1.95
CA ALA A 124 16.46 -8.02 -0.83
C ALA A 124 15.61 -6.74 -0.95
N SER A 125 15.49 -6.19 -2.16
CA SER A 125 14.62 -5.03 -2.44
C SER A 125 13.15 -5.35 -2.19
N THR A 126 12.69 -6.51 -2.66
CA THR A 126 11.29 -6.95 -2.48
C THR A 126 10.95 -7.16 -1.01
N ILE A 127 11.87 -7.74 -0.23
CA ILE A 127 11.72 -7.92 1.22
C ILE A 127 11.72 -6.56 1.92
N GLY A 128 12.69 -5.69 1.61
CA GLY A 128 12.78 -4.35 2.20
C GLY A 128 11.53 -3.51 1.93
N GLU A 129 11.05 -3.51 0.69
CA GLU A 129 9.80 -2.85 0.30
C GLU A 129 8.60 -3.42 1.08
N THR A 130 8.54 -4.75 1.24
CA THR A 130 7.47 -5.40 2.00
C THR A 130 7.49 -4.99 3.47
N ILE A 131 8.66 -4.92 4.10
CA ILE A 131 8.81 -4.48 5.50
C ILE A 131 8.37 -3.02 5.63
N ILE A 132 8.89 -2.12 4.78
CA ILE A 132 8.55 -0.70 4.80
C ILE A 132 7.05 -0.50 4.59
N PHE A 133 6.45 -1.18 3.60
CA PHE A 133 5.03 -1.09 3.32
C PHE A 133 4.17 -1.63 4.46
N THR A 134 4.57 -2.75 5.09
CA THR A 134 3.86 -3.32 6.24
C THR A 134 3.82 -2.35 7.42
N LEU A 135 4.91 -1.63 7.67
CA LEU A 135 4.98 -0.62 8.73
C LEU A 135 4.20 0.65 8.37
N LEU A 136 4.16 1.03 7.10
CA LEU A 136 3.53 2.25 6.62
C LEU A 136 2.00 2.09 6.42
N ALA A 137 1.53 0.88 6.13
CA ALA A 137 0.12 0.59 5.86
C ALA A 137 -0.84 1.03 6.99
N PRO A 138 -0.58 0.75 8.29
CA PRO A 138 -1.42 1.24 9.40
C PRO A 138 -1.52 2.76 9.44
N VAL A 139 -0.41 3.46 9.18
CA VAL A 139 -0.38 4.92 9.16
C VAL A 139 -1.23 5.46 8.02
N LEU A 140 -1.12 4.86 6.82
CA LEU A 140 -2.00 5.19 5.71
C LEU A 140 -3.47 4.94 6.05
N MET A 141 -3.81 3.82 6.70
CA MET A 141 -5.20 3.53 7.07
C MET A 141 -5.80 4.59 7.98
N LEU A 142 -5.02 5.17 8.90
CA LEU A 142 -5.48 6.29 9.74
C LEU A 142 -5.73 7.56 8.92
N PHE A 143 -4.86 7.88 7.95
CA PHE A 143 -5.11 8.98 7.02
C PHE A 143 -6.37 8.76 6.17
N HIS A 144 -6.57 7.56 5.63
CA HIS A 144 -7.77 7.22 4.86
C HIS A 144 -9.03 7.36 5.71
N SER A 145 -8.99 6.87 6.96
CA SER A 145 -10.09 7.00 7.91
C SER A 145 -10.40 8.48 8.20
N LYS A 146 -9.36 9.30 8.43
CA LYS A 146 -9.50 10.75 8.60
C LYS A 146 -10.13 11.40 7.37
N PHE A 147 -9.74 11.03 6.16
CA PHE A 147 -10.32 11.58 4.93
C PHE A 147 -11.81 11.24 4.80
N ILE A 148 -12.20 10.00 5.10
CA ILE A 148 -13.62 9.60 5.09
C ILE A 148 -14.42 10.43 6.10
N LEU A 149 -13.91 10.59 7.33
CA LEU A 149 -14.57 11.38 8.37
C LEU A 149 -14.69 12.87 8.01
N LEU A 150 -13.65 13.46 7.42
CA LEU A 150 -13.69 14.85 6.96
C LEU A 150 -14.71 15.06 5.84
N THR A 151 -14.76 14.14 4.88
CA THR A 151 -15.75 14.17 3.80
C THR A 151 -17.17 14.07 4.34
N LEU A 152 -17.43 13.17 5.30
CA LEU A 152 -18.75 13.03 5.93
C LEU A 152 -19.16 14.28 6.73
N THR A 153 -18.21 15.02 7.28
CA THR A 153 -18.46 16.28 8.00
C THR A 153 -18.49 17.51 7.09
N GLY A 154 -18.47 17.33 5.77
CA GLY A 154 -18.51 18.41 4.78
C GLY A 154 -17.23 19.23 4.69
N ARG A 155 -16.12 18.75 5.26
CA ARG A 155 -14.82 19.42 5.19
C ARG A 155 -14.00 18.88 4.02
N GLY A 156 -13.75 19.74 3.03
CA GLY A 156 -12.88 19.42 1.90
C GLY A 156 -11.41 19.31 2.32
N VAL A 157 -10.69 18.37 1.69
CA VAL A 157 -9.23 18.26 1.79
C VAL A 157 -8.65 19.00 0.60
N ALA A 158 -7.91 20.08 0.85
CA ALA A 158 -7.21 20.80 -0.21
C ALA A 158 -6.00 19.99 -0.67
N TRP A 159 -5.86 19.82 -1.98
CA TRP A 159 -4.65 19.25 -2.57
C TRP A 159 -3.53 20.29 -2.54
N VAL A 160 -2.60 20.17 -1.58
CA VAL A 160 -1.46 21.08 -1.45
C VAL A 160 -0.40 20.73 -2.49
N THR A 161 0.26 21.74 -3.04
CA THR A 161 1.38 21.56 -3.98
C THR A 161 2.50 20.75 -3.33
N GLN A 162 2.83 19.61 -3.93
CA GLN A 162 3.90 18.72 -3.45
C GLN A 162 5.27 19.41 -3.60
N ARG A 163 6.01 19.59 -2.50
CA ARG A 163 7.41 20.03 -2.54
C ARG A 163 8.27 18.89 -3.10
N ARG A 164 8.99 19.12 -4.20
CA ARG A 164 9.89 18.14 -4.84
C ARG A 164 11.26 18.79 -5.03
N GLY A 165 12.36 18.09 -4.73
CA GLY A 165 13.74 18.56 -4.93
C GLY A 165 14.51 18.79 -3.62
N ALA A 166 15.72 19.37 -3.72
CA ALA A 166 16.63 19.58 -2.59
C ALA A 166 16.10 20.52 -1.49
N GLU A 167 15.12 21.37 -1.82
CA GLU A 167 14.40 22.23 -0.86
C GLU A 167 13.17 21.54 -0.23
N GLY A 168 12.92 20.27 -0.57
CA GLY A 168 11.73 19.51 -0.18
C GLY A 168 11.96 18.47 0.92
N ASP A 169 13.10 18.50 1.62
CA ASP A 169 13.31 17.59 2.74
C ASP A 169 12.28 17.89 3.86
N PRO A 170 11.66 16.85 4.45
CA PRO A 170 10.62 17.04 5.45
C PRO A 170 11.20 17.69 6.71
N GLU A 171 10.57 18.78 7.14
CA GLU A 171 10.92 19.45 8.39
C GLU A 171 10.50 18.58 9.58
N TRP A 172 11.38 18.39 10.56
CA TRP A 172 11.10 17.59 11.75
C TRP A 172 9.82 18.03 12.47
N ARG A 173 9.62 19.35 12.57
CA ARG A 173 8.43 19.93 13.21
C ARG A 173 7.15 19.53 12.47
N GLU A 174 7.16 19.58 11.14
CA GLU A 174 6.02 19.19 10.31
C GLU A 174 5.73 17.68 10.46
N ALA A 175 6.77 16.85 10.43
CA ALA A 175 6.63 15.41 10.62
C ALA A 175 6.06 15.05 12.00
N ILE A 176 6.56 15.69 13.07
CA ILE A 176 6.05 15.46 14.43
C ILE A 176 4.59 15.90 14.54
N LEU A 177 4.24 17.12 14.11
CA LEU A 177 2.86 17.62 14.21
C LEU A 177 1.87 16.77 13.40
N THR A 178 2.31 16.26 12.25
CA THR A 178 1.48 15.43 11.38
C THR A 178 1.28 14.01 11.93
N HIS A 179 2.33 13.42 12.51
CA HIS A 179 2.33 12.01 12.91
C HIS A 179 2.19 11.76 14.42
N ALA A 180 2.26 12.79 15.28
CA ALA A 180 2.15 12.65 16.73
C ALA A 180 0.87 11.91 17.15
N GLY A 181 -0.26 12.18 16.50
CA GLY A 181 -1.52 11.48 16.75
C GLY A 181 -1.45 9.98 16.42
N HIS A 182 -0.74 9.61 15.36
CA HIS A 182 -0.54 8.21 14.99
C HIS A 182 0.37 7.49 16.00
N THR A 183 1.49 8.10 16.38
CA THR A 183 2.40 7.55 17.39
C THR A 183 1.70 7.38 18.74
N LEU A 184 0.90 8.36 19.18
CA LEU A 184 0.15 8.28 20.44
C LEU A 184 -0.91 7.18 20.40
N THR A 185 -1.63 7.06 19.29
CA THR A 185 -2.62 5.97 19.09
C THR A 185 -1.93 4.61 19.14
N GLY A 186 -0.77 4.48 18.47
CA GLY A 186 0.03 3.27 18.50
C GLY A 186 0.55 2.91 19.89
N ALA A 187 1.07 3.88 20.64
CA ALA A 187 1.54 3.67 22.00
C ALA A 187 0.40 3.25 22.93
N SER A 188 -0.76 3.91 22.84
CA SER A 188 -1.94 3.60 23.66
C SER A 188 -2.47 2.19 23.36
N TRP A 189 -2.57 1.82 22.09
CA TRP A 189 -3.01 0.49 21.67
C TRP A 189 -2.00 -0.60 22.03
N GLY A 190 -0.70 -0.31 21.88
CA GLY A 190 0.39 -1.21 22.28
C GLY A 190 0.38 -1.49 23.78
N PHE A 191 0.21 -0.45 24.60
CA PHE A 191 0.08 -0.60 26.06
C PHE A 191 -1.14 -1.45 26.43
N PHE A 192 -2.29 -1.17 25.82
CA PHE A 192 -3.51 -1.94 26.03
C PHE A 192 -3.33 -3.42 25.64
N ALA A 193 -2.71 -3.71 24.49
CA ALA A 193 -2.47 -5.07 24.04
C ALA A 193 -1.54 -5.84 24.99
N LEU A 194 -0.48 -5.18 25.48
CA LEU A 194 0.44 -5.77 26.46
C LEU A 194 -0.24 -6.06 27.80
N TRP A 195 -1.15 -5.17 28.22
CA TRP A 195 -1.94 -5.35 29.44
C TRP A 195 -2.90 -6.54 29.36
N VAL A 196 -3.51 -6.76 28.19
CA VAL A 196 -4.44 -7.89 27.98
C VAL A 196 -3.71 -9.22 27.90
N ASN A 197 -2.74 -9.35 26.98
CA ASN A 197 -1.98 -10.59 26.80
C ASN A 197 -0.70 -10.31 25.97
N PRO A 198 0.50 -10.62 26.48
CA PRO A 198 1.75 -10.44 25.73
C PRO A 198 1.77 -11.17 24.37
N ALA A 199 1.15 -12.34 24.26
CA ALA A 199 1.04 -13.06 22.99
C ALA A 199 0.21 -12.25 21.98
N PHE A 200 -0.91 -11.65 22.42
CA PHE A 200 -1.74 -10.80 21.56
C PHE A 200 -0.99 -9.54 21.11
N ALA A 201 -0.21 -8.93 22.00
CA ALA A 201 0.65 -7.80 21.65
C ALA A 201 1.71 -8.19 20.60
N ALA A 202 2.31 -9.38 20.71
CA ALA A 202 3.25 -9.88 19.72
C ALA A 202 2.61 -10.08 18.33
N TRP A 203 1.35 -10.54 18.29
CA TRP A 203 0.58 -10.65 17.05
C TRP A 203 0.27 -9.28 16.42
N LEU A 204 0.05 -8.25 17.23
CA LEU A 204 -0.19 -6.88 16.77
C LEU A 204 1.09 -6.07 16.51
N ALA A 205 2.27 -6.65 16.76
CA ALA A 205 3.52 -5.93 16.74
C ALA A 205 3.79 -5.15 15.43
N PRO A 206 3.59 -5.70 14.22
CA PRO A 206 3.86 -4.94 12.98
C PRO A 206 3.01 -3.66 12.88
N ILE A 207 1.76 -3.72 13.35
CA ILE A 207 0.81 -2.61 13.31
C ILE A 207 1.21 -1.55 14.34
N VAL A 208 1.46 -1.96 15.59
CA VAL A 208 1.83 -1.08 16.70
C VAL A 208 3.19 -0.43 16.44
N ILE A 209 4.19 -1.22 16.03
CA ILE A 209 5.54 -0.72 15.72
C ILE A 209 5.47 0.28 14.56
N GLY A 210 4.72 -0.03 13.49
CA GLY A 210 4.54 0.90 12.36
C GLY A 210 3.94 2.25 12.78
N MET A 211 2.90 2.23 13.63
CA MET A 211 2.29 3.46 14.15
C MET A 211 3.23 4.22 15.09
N MET A 212 3.89 3.54 16.03
CA MET A 212 4.85 4.16 16.95
C MET A 212 6.03 4.79 16.22
N SER A 213 6.52 4.12 15.17
CA SER A 213 7.63 4.59 14.32
C SER A 213 7.18 5.47 13.14
N SER A 214 5.95 5.97 13.13
CA SER A 214 5.42 6.76 12.02
C SER A 214 6.22 8.05 11.73
N ILE A 215 6.71 8.73 12.77
CA ILE A 215 7.58 9.93 12.64
C ILE A 215 8.91 9.58 11.94
N PRO A 216 9.77 8.68 12.46
CA PRO A 216 11.03 8.35 11.81
C PRO A 216 10.83 7.70 10.44
N LEU A 217 9.78 6.89 10.25
CA LEU A 217 9.47 6.31 8.94
C LEU A 217 9.16 7.40 7.91
N SER A 218 8.37 8.41 8.25
CA SER A 218 8.03 9.53 7.37
C SER A 218 9.27 10.35 6.98
N LEU A 219 10.18 10.58 7.94
CA LEU A 219 11.42 11.30 7.68
C LEU A 219 12.38 10.50 6.80
N VAL A 220 12.60 9.21 7.09
CA VAL A 220 13.50 8.37 6.30
C VAL A 220 12.98 8.14 4.89
N THR A 221 11.67 8.01 4.71
CA THR A 221 11.06 7.80 3.39
C THR A 221 10.89 9.09 2.60
N GLY A 222 10.81 10.24 3.27
CA GLY A 222 10.69 11.56 2.64
C GLY A 222 12.02 12.26 2.35
N GLN A 223 13.11 11.90 3.03
CA GLN A 223 14.42 12.52 2.82
C GLN A 223 15.15 12.00 1.58
N LEU A 224 15.91 12.89 0.95
CA LEU A 224 16.77 12.53 -0.18
C LEU A 224 18.01 11.73 0.22
N ALA A 225 18.52 11.90 1.45
CA ALA A 225 19.80 11.32 1.89
C ALA A 225 19.84 9.78 1.85
N PRO A 226 18.83 9.04 2.36
CA PRO A 226 18.79 7.58 2.24
C PRO A 226 18.75 7.11 0.77
N GLY A 227 17.97 7.80 -0.07
CA GLY A 227 17.90 7.51 -1.50
C GLY A 227 19.23 7.77 -2.22
N GLN A 228 19.94 8.84 -1.87
CA GLN A 228 21.27 9.15 -2.40
C GLN A 228 22.32 8.15 -1.93
N PHE A 229 22.24 7.66 -0.68
CA PHE A 229 23.14 6.62 -0.19
C PHE A 229 22.96 5.32 -0.97
N VAL A 230 21.71 4.88 -1.17
CA VAL A 230 21.40 3.71 -2.02
C VAL A 230 21.84 3.94 -3.47
N ARG A 231 21.72 5.17 -3.99
CA ARG A 231 22.23 5.57 -5.31
C ARG A 231 23.76 5.53 -5.37
N ARG A 232 24.50 5.91 -4.32
CA ARG A 232 25.97 5.82 -4.32
C ARG A 232 26.46 4.38 -4.39
N LEU A 233 25.70 3.45 -3.81
CA LEU A 233 25.95 2.01 -3.94
C LEU A 233 25.67 1.49 -5.38
N ARG A 234 25.09 2.31 -6.26
CA ARG A 234 24.72 1.99 -7.63
C ARG A 234 24.79 3.21 -8.55
N PRO A 235 25.89 3.49 -9.26
CA PRO A 235 25.76 4.30 -10.46
C PRO A 235 24.72 3.61 -11.34
N CYS A 236 23.59 4.26 -11.60
CA CYS A 236 22.54 3.73 -12.46
C CYS A 236 23.19 3.17 -13.74
N ASN A 237 22.58 2.12 -14.34
CA ASN A 237 22.93 1.75 -15.69
C ASN A 237 22.90 3.02 -16.54
N LEU A 238 24.08 3.44 -17.02
CA LEU A 238 24.27 4.70 -17.73
C LEU A 238 23.35 4.79 -18.96
N GLU A 239 22.89 3.67 -19.52
CA GLU A 239 21.89 3.61 -20.59
C GLU A 239 20.48 4.04 -20.18
N ALA A 240 20.03 3.73 -18.97
CA ALA A 240 18.73 4.20 -18.46
C ALA A 240 18.80 5.68 -18.06
N CYS A 241 19.94 6.11 -17.49
CA CYS A 241 20.19 7.53 -17.20
C CYS A 241 20.45 8.37 -18.46
N ARG A 242 21.00 7.80 -19.54
CA ARG A 242 21.21 8.53 -20.82
C ARG A 242 19.91 9.05 -21.41
N ARG A 243 18.76 8.41 -21.13
CA ARG A 243 17.45 8.93 -21.53
C ARG A 243 17.03 10.17 -20.74
N HIS A 244 17.67 10.44 -19.61
CA HIS A 244 17.37 11.56 -18.71
C HIS A 244 18.66 12.34 -18.41
N THR A 245 19.41 12.69 -19.46
CA THR A 245 20.45 13.72 -19.32
C THR A 245 19.76 14.98 -18.79
N PRO A 246 20.15 15.50 -17.61
CA PRO A 246 19.56 16.72 -17.10
C PRO A 246 19.73 17.81 -18.16
N PRO A 247 18.70 18.62 -18.44
CA PRO A 247 18.86 19.72 -19.37
C PRO A 247 20.02 20.61 -18.93
N LEU A 248 20.67 21.24 -19.91
CA LEU A 248 21.61 22.33 -19.62
C LEU A 248 20.94 23.30 -18.64
N PRO A 249 21.65 23.83 -17.62
CA PRO A 249 21.07 24.71 -16.61
C PRO A 249 20.25 25.85 -17.22
N GLU A 250 20.71 26.39 -18.34
CA GLU A 250 20.07 27.46 -19.13
C GLU A 250 18.72 27.07 -19.75
N LEU A 251 18.50 25.78 -20.01
CA LEU A 251 17.27 25.22 -20.59
C LEU A 251 16.35 24.61 -19.54
N SER A 252 16.80 24.53 -18.28
CA SER A 252 16.10 23.79 -17.22
C SER A 252 14.78 24.43 -16.78
N SER A 253 14.69 25.77 -16.82
CA SER A 253 13.50 26.51 -16.38
C SER A 253 12.27 26.24 -17.25
N ASP A 254 12.47 26.09 -18.55
CA ASP A 254 11.42 25.99 -19.56
C ASP A 254 11.51 24.67 -20.35
N TYR A 255 12.09 23.64 -19.75
CA TYR A 255 12.35 22.35 -20.40
C TYR A 255 11.08 21.68 -20.93
N GLY A 256 9.96 21.76 -20.21
CA GLY A 256 8.69 21.20 -20.65
C GLY A 256 8.15 21.90 -21.91
N LEU A 257 8.22 23.24 -21.95
CA LEU A 257 7.87 24.02 -23.13
C LEU A 257 8.81 23.70 -24.30
N MET A 258 10.11 23.60 -24.03
CA MET A 258 11.12 23.19 -25.01
C MET A 258 10.74 21.86 -25.67
N GLN A 259 10.47 20.81 -24.87
CA GLN A 259 10.12 19.49 -25.38
C GLN A 259 8.83 19.50 -26.18
N ALA A 260 7.79 20.19 -25.67
CA ALA A 260 6.49 20.25 -26.32
C ALA A 260 6.52 20.98 -27.68
N VAL A 261 7.40 21.98 -27.84
CA VAL A 261 7.55 22.69 -29.12
C VAL A 261 8.56 22.01 -30.05
N LEU A 262 9.65 21.45 -29.52
CA LEU A 262 10.79 21.04 -30.34
C LEU A 262 10.70 19.58 -30.80
N ASP A 263 10.29 18.66 -29.92
CA ASP A 263 10.24 17.23 -30.24
C ASP A 263 8.94 16.89 -30.99
N PRO A 264 9.01 16.31 -32.20
CA PRO A 264 7.83 16.05 -33.03
C PRO A 264 6.90 14.99 -32.42
N TYR A 265 7.43 14.00 -31.69
CA TYR A 265 6.60 12.99 -31.04
C TYR A 265 5.89 13.57 -29.82
N VAL A 266 6.61 14.31 -28.97
CA VAL A 266 6.02 14.97 -27.81
C VAL A 266 4.98 16.01 -28.26
N ASN A 267 5.30 16.80 -29.29
CA ASN A 267 4.37 17.76 -29.88
C ASN A 267 3.10 17.07 -30.40
N ALA A 268 3.23 15.97 -31.15
CA ALA A 268 2.08 15.23 -31.67
C ALA A 268 1.17 14.67 -30.56
N VAL A 269 1.76 14.11 -29.49
CA VAL A 269 1.00 13.63 -28.33
C VAL A 269 0.31 14.79 -27.61
N HIS A 270 1.01 15.91 -27.41
CA HIS A 270 0.45 17.11 -26.80
C HIS A 270 -0.74 17.67 -27.58
N LEU A 271 -0.61 17.77 -28.91
CA LEU A 271 -1.68 18.19 -29.80
C LEU A 271 -2.88 17.24 -29.78
N ALA A 272 -2.65 15.92 -29.73
CA ALA A 272 -3.72 14.93 -29.64
C ALA A 272 -4.56 15.12 -28.37
N LEU A 273 -3.91 15.36 -27.22
CA LEU A 273 -4.57 15.61 -25.94
C LEU A 273 -5.34 16.94 -25.90
N LEU A 274 -4.82 17.99 -26.56
CA LEU A 274 -5.50 19.29 -26.63
C LEU A 274 -6.71 19.27 -27.56
N ARG A 275 -6.61 18.59 -28.72
CA ARG A 275 -7.71 18.49 -29.69
C ARG A 275 -8.88 17.64 -29.20
N GLU A 276 -8.64 16.76 -28.23
CA GLU A 276 -9.73 16.06 -27.54
C GLU A 276 -10.56 17.01 -26.66
N ARG A 277 -9.97 18.13 -26.21
CA ARG A 277 -10.61 19.16 -25.38
C ARG A 277 -11.28 20.28 -26.17
N ASP A 278 -10.74 20.68 -27.32
CA ASP A 278 -11.25 21.83 -28.07
C ASP A 278 -12.00 21.42 -29.34
N GLN A 279 -13.26 21.86 -29.41
CA GLN A 279 -14.08 21.87 -30.61
C GLN A 279 -14.19 23.33 -31.09
N VAL A 280 -13.75 23.57 -32.35
CA VAL A 280 -13.86 24.80 -33.17
C VAL A 280 -12.71 25.83 -33.00
N PRO A 281 -11.96 26.15 -34.08
CA PRO A 281 -11.02 27.28 -34.09
C PRO A 281 -11.77 28.61 -34.05
N ASP A 282 -11.48 29.46 -33.06
CA ASP A 282 -11.98 30.83 -32.97
C ASP A 282 -10.99 31.80 -33.62
N LEU A 283 -11.44 32.60 -34.60
CA LEU A 283 -10.62 33.60 -35.30
C LEU A 283 -10.03 34.64 -34.31
N VAL A 284 -10.69 34.88 -33.20
CA VAL A 284 -10.23 35.78 -32.11
C VAL A 284 -8.99 35.20 -31.40
N SER A 285 -8.81 33.88 -31.42
CA SER A 285 -7.66 33.20 -30.83
C SER A 285 -6.37 33.51 -31.58
N GLU A 286 -6.40 33.51 -32.92
CA GLU A 286 -5.22 33.72 -33.76
C GLU A 286 -4.65 35.14 -33.67
N GLU A 287 -5.49 36.17 -33.68
CA GLU A 287 -5.04 37.57 -33.51
C GLU A 287 -4.35 37.78 -32.15
N ARG A 288 -4.82 37.07 -31.12
CA ARG A 288 -4.27 37.16 -29.77
C ARG A 288 -2.95 36.41 -29.63
N PHE A 289 -2.84 35.20 -30.20
CA PHE A 289 -1.69 34.34 -29.98
C PHE A 289 -0.54 34.56 -30.96
N ALA A 290 -0.79 35.03 -32.18
CA ALA A 290 0.25 35.34 -33.16
C ALA A 290 1.41 36.20 -32.62
N PRO A 291 1.19 37.37 -31.97
CA PRO A 291 2.29 38.18 -31.44
C PRO A 291 3.03 37.50 -30.29
N LEU A 292 2.35 36.66 -29.50
CA LEU A 292 2.96 35.91 -28.41
C LEU A 292 3.88 34.81 -28.94
N ARG A 293 3.47 34.10 -30.01
CA ARG A 293 4.31 33.10 -30.68
C ARG A 293 5.55 33.73 -31.28
N GLU A 294 5.41 34.87 -31.94
CA GLU A 294 6.55 35.58 -32.53
C GLU A 294 7.56 36.04 -31.47
N ARG A 295 7.07 36.63 -30.37
CA ARG A 295 7.93 37.01 -29.22
C ARG A 295 8.62 35.79 -28.61
N LEU A 296 7.92 34.67 -28.44
CA LEU A 296 8.51 33.43 -27.93
C LEU A 296 9.68 32.93 -28.79
N LEU A 297 9.54 32.98 -30.11
CA LEU A 297 10.57 32.48 -31.04
C LEU A 297 11.75 33.44 -31.18
N ARG A 298 11.51 34.76 -31.21
CA ARG A 298 12.55 35.78 -31.42
C ARG A 298 13.30 36.15 -30.14
N GLU A 299 12.60 36.31 -29.03
CA GLU A 299 13.17 36.78 -27.75
C GLU A 299 13.42 35.62 -26.77
N GLY A 300 12.77 34.47 -26.99
CA GLY A 300 12.91 33.28 -26.15
C GLY A 300 11.88 33.22 -25.01
N PRO A 301 11.88 32.12 -24.24
CA PRO A 301 10.87 31.92 -23.20
C PRO A 301 11.00 32.91 -22.03
N ALA A 302 12.16 33.46 -21.75
CA ALA A 302 12.31 34.43 -20.66
C ALA A 302 11.52 35.74 -20.88
N ALA A 303 11.16 36.06 -22.13
CA ALA A 303 10.42 37.28 -22.48
C ALA A 303 8.91 37.23 -22.19
N LEU A 304 8.38 36.04 -21.89
CA LEU A 304 6.95 35.83 -21.64
C LEU A 304 6.68 35.43 -20.18
N PRO A 305 5.66 36.00 -19.52
CA PRO A 305 5.26 35.56 -18.20
C PRO A 305 4.65 34.15 -18.23
N ALA A 306 4.71 33.44 -17.10
CA ALA A 306 4.25 32.06 -16.99
C ALA A 306 2.79 31.85 -17.44
N ARG A 307 1.91 32.83 -17.20
CA ARG A 307 0.50 32.78 -17.62
C ARG A 307 0.34 32.79 -19.14
N GLU A 308 1.15 33.57 -19.86
CA GLU A 308 1.11 33.65 -21.32
C GLU A 308 1.72 32.40 -21.96
N LYS A 309 2.82 31.88 -21.41
CA LYS A 309 3.38 30.57 -21.81
C LYS A 309 2.35 29.46 -21.68
N LEU A 310 1.67 29.40 -20.52
CA LEU A 310 0.64 28.39 -20.27
C LEU A 310 -0.53 28.54 -21.23
N ALA A 311 -0.96 29.77 -21.54
CA ALA A 311 -2.02 30.02 -22.50
C ALA A 311 -1.66 29.50 -23.91
N LEU A 312 -0.43 29.75 -24.38
CA LEU A 312 0.06 29.18 -25.65
C LEU A 312 0.12 27.65 -25.62
N MET A 313 0.54 27.05 -24.49
CA MET A 313 0.62 25.60 -24.34
C MET A 313 -0.73 24.90 -24.25
N LEU A 314 -1.80 25.63 -23.93
CA LEU A 314 -3.16 25.08 -23.86
C LEU A 314 -3.90 25.18 -25.20
N ASP A 315 -3.36 25.91 -26.17
CA ASP A 315 -3.97 26.08 -27.49
C ASP A 315 -3.29 25.17 -28.53
N ALA A 316 -4.08 24.31 -29.17
CA ALA A 316 -3.57 23.31 -30.10
C ALA A 316 -2.97 23.95 -31.37
N ASP A 317 -3.62 24.98 -31.90
CA ASP A 317 -3.18 25.64 -33.13
C ASP A 317 -1.87 26.41 -32.91
N SER A 318 -1.74 27.09 -31.78
CA SER A 318 -0.49 27.75 -31.39
C SER A 318 0.67 26.78 -31.22
N MET A 319 0.45 25.62 -30.60
CA MET A 319 1.50 24.60 -30.45
C MET A 319 1.91 23.97 -31.78
N ALA A 320 0.97 23.79 -32.70
CA ALA A 320 1.26 23.29 -34.04
C ALA A 320 2.00 24.33 -34.90
N ALA A 321 1.62 25.60 -34.79
CA ALA A 321 2.30 26.71 -35.45
C ALA A 321 3.72 26.89 -34.90
N LEU A 322 3.90 26.93 -33.58
CA LEU A 322 5.21 27.07 -32.94
C LEU A 322 6.20 25.98 -33.35
N HIS A 323 5.77 24.72 -33.39
CA HIS A 323 6.63 23.61 -33.85
C HIS A 323 7.07 23.83 -35.30
N ARG A 324 6.11 24.14 -36.19
CA ARG A 324 6.37 24.37 -37.62
C ARG A 324 7.29 25.57 -37.85
N ASP A 325 7.02 26.67 -37.16
CA ASP A 325 7.76 27.93 -37.31
C ASP A 325 9.18 27.79 -36.77
N LEU A 326 9.37 27.09 -35.64
CA LEU A 326 10.68 26.79 -35.08
C LEU A 326 11.58 26.02 -36.08
N TRP A 327 11.02 25.04 -36.80
CA TRP A 327 11.77 24.22 -37.75
C TRP A 327 11.88 24.83 -39.15
N SER A 328 11.08 25.85 -39.49
CA SER A 328 11.09 26.51 -40.81
C SER A 328 11.80 27.86 -40.83
N LEU A 329 11.94 28.53 -39.68
CA LEU A 329 12.59 29.83 -39.61
C LEU A 329 14.13 29.73 -39.73
N PRO A 330 14.79 30.69 -40.41
CA PRO A 330 16.24 30.80 -40.39
C PRO A 330 16.78 30.97 -38.97
N SER A 331 17.89 30.31 -38.66
CA SER A 331 18.49 30.33 -37.31
C SER A 331 18.82 31.74 -36.79
N GLU A 332 19.10 32.69 -37.68
CA GLU A 332 19.37 34.10 -37.34
C GLU A 332 18.16 34.82 -36.74
N LYS A 333 16.95 34.41 -37.09
CA LYS A 333 15.70 35.00 -36.58
C LYS A 333 15.26 34.39 -35.25
N LEU A 334 15.90 33.30 -34.81
CA LEU A 334 15.58 32.61 -33.57
C LEU A 334 16.41 33.14 -32.40
N ALA A 335 15.77 33.23 -31.25
CA ALA A 335 16.42 33.54 -29.98
C ALA A 335 17.64 32.63 -29.77
N ALA A 336 18.69 33.15 -29.12
CA ALA A 336 19.87 32.36 -28.77
C ALA A 336 19.50 31.09 -27.99
N TRP A 337 18.48 31.19 -27.13
CA TRP A 337 17.94 30.07 -26.34
C TRP A 337 17.44 28.92 -27.22
N TRP A 338 16.63 29.21 -28.25
CA TRP A 338 16.12 28.18 -29.17
C TRP A 338 17.22 27.57 -30.02
N ARG A 339 18.21 28.36 -30.45
CA ARG A 339 19.39 27.84 -31.15
C ARG A 339 20.17 26.85 -30.29
N THR A 340 20.37 27.14 -29.01
CA THR A 340 20.99 26.21 -28.07
C THR A 340 20.15 24.96 -27.88
N ALA A 341 18.83 25.11 -27.68
CA ALA A 341 17.91 23.99 -27.53
C ALA A 341 17.94 23.04 -28.74
N ILE A 342 17.90 23.56 -29.97
CA ILE A 342 17.97 22.77 -31.22
C ILE A 342 19.32 22.06 -31.34
N ARG A 343 20.44 22.73 -31.04
CA ARG A 343 21.77 22.10 -31.06
C ARG A 343 21.84 20.94 -30.07
N THR A 344 21.36 21.15 -28.84
CA THR A 344 21.33 20.11 -27.81
C THR A 344 20.43 18.95 -28.23
N TYR A 345 19.26 19.24 -28.80
CA TYR A 345 18.36 18.21 -29.30
C TYR A 345 19.00 17.40 -30.42
N ASN A 346 19.60 18.01 -31.44
CA ASN A 346 20.21 17.29 -32.55
C ASN A 346 21.39 16.38 -32.12
N VAL A 347 22.05 16.70 -31.01
CA VAL A 347 23.11 15.85 -30.43
C VAL A 347 22.51 14.67 -29.65
N LEU A 348 21.36 14.86 -29.00
CA LEU A 348 20.72 13.85 -28.14
C LEU A 348 19.70 12.97 -28.88
N ALA A 349 19.06 13.50 -29.92
CA ALA A 349 18.04 12.83 -30.67
C ALA A 349 18.67 11.67 -31.46
N PRO A 350 18.11 10.45 -31.38
CA PRO A 350 18.57 9.36 -32.22
C PRO A 350 18.39 9.76 -33.69
N ALA A 351 19.36 9.39 -34.54
CA ALA A 351 19.23 9.62 -35.98
C ALA A 351 17.89 9.03 -36.47
N PRO A 352 17.12 9.76 -37.28
CA PRO A 352 15.83 9.29 -37.74
C PRO A 352 16.01 7.95 -38.48
N GLN A 353 15.43 6.88 -37.96
CA GLN A 353 15.39 5.59 -38.63
C GLN A 353 14.39 5.68 -39.78
N THR A 354 14.82 6.25 -40.91
CA THR A 354 14.02 6.21 -42.14
C THR A 354 14.10 4.80 -42.74
N ALA A 355 13.04 4.37 -43.42
CA ALA A 355 13.00 3.07 -44.11
C ALA A 355 14.14 2.87 -45.15
N LEU A 356 14.86 3.93 -45.51
CA LEU A 356 16.02 3.91 -46.41
C LEU A 356 17.32 3.44 -45.74
N TYR A 357 17.36 3.35 -44.40
CA TYR A 357 18.53 2.91 -43.63
C TYR A 357 18.29 1.58 -42.90
N ARG A 358 17.45 0.71 -43.48
CA ARG A 358 17.22 -0.65 -42.97
C ARG A 358 18.04 -1.69 -43.70
#